data_AF-A0A382J4M8-F1
#
_entry.id   AF-A0A382J4M8-F1
#
_cell.length_a   1.000
_cell.length_b   1.000
_cell.length_c   1.000
_cell.angle_alpha   90.00
_cell.angle_beta   90.00
_cell.angle_gamma   90.00
#
_symmetry.space_group_name_H-M   'P 1'
#
loop_
_entity.id
_entity.type
_entity.pdbx_description
1 polymer ?
#
loop_
_entity_poly.entity_id
_entity_poly.type
_entity_poly.pdbx_seq_one_letter_code
_entity_poly.pdbx_strand_id
1 'polypeptide(L)'
;MGKTITRKQVTELRKGFDAESSNKVAQNAVTNVQLPDLTLNRDLVQDIDDSFSTKLDDWKVTAQMRSGRCWLFATLNLLRVGAMKKM
;
A
#
# COMPACT_ATOMS: atom_id res chain seq x y z
N MET A 1 -6.68 5.69 37.79
CA MET A 1 -5.41 6.13 37.18
C MET A 1 -5.71 6.68 35.79
N GLY A 2 -5.27 7.92 35.51
CA GLY A 2 -5.90 8.84 34.55
C GLY A 2 -5.80 8.47 33.07
N LYS A 3 -6.93 8.60 32.38
CA LYS A 3 -7.08 8.47 30.91
C LYS A 3 -6.76 9.78 30.15
N THR A 4 -5.97 10.69 30.73
CA THR A 4 -5.78 12.04 30.17
C THR A 4 -4.30 12.37 30.06
N ILE A 5 -3.88 12.83 28.87
CA ILE A 5 -2.52 13.30 28.64
C ILE A 5 -2.29 14.63 29.39
N THR A 6 -1.21 14.68 30.17
CA THR A 6 -0.80 15.86 30.91
C THR A 6 0.10 16.77 30.06
N ARG A 7 0.15 18.07 30.39
CA ARG A 7 1.06 19.02 29.72
C ARG A 7 2.53 18.61 29.86
N LYS A 8 2.92 18.08 31.03
CA LYS A 8 4.28 17.57 31.26
C LYS A 8 4.64 16.48 30.26
N GLN A 9 3.74 15.53 30.01
CA GLN A 9 3.96 14.46 29.02
C GLN A 9 4.11 15.02 27.60
N VAL A 10 3.31 16.01 27.20
CA VAL A 10 3.44 16.65 25.87
C VAL A 10 4.81 17.31 25.72
N THR A 11 5.29 18.01 26.74
CA THR A 11 6.61 18.65 26.72
C THR A 11 7.73 17.62 26.57
N GLU A 12 7.69 16.51 27.32
CA GLU A 12 8.69 15.44 27.19
C GLU A 12 8.66 14.78 25.82
N LEU A 13 7.47 14.52 25.26
CA LEU A 13 7.34 13.95 23.91
C LEU A 13 7.91 14.89 22.83
N ARG A 14 7.65 16.19 22.93
CA ARG A 14 8.24 17.19 22.01
C ARG A 14 9.75 17.21 22.12
N LYS A 15 10.29 17.20 23.34
CA LYS A 15 11.72 17.16 23.56
C LYS A 15 12.36 15.90 22.97
N GLY A 16 11.73 14.74 23.13
CA GLY A 16 12.18 13.50 22.51
C GLY A 16 12.11 13.53 20.98
N PHE A 17 11.07 14.14 20.42
CA PHE A 17 10.94 14.33 18.98
C PHE A 17 12.03 15.26 18.41
N ASP A 18 12.26 16.40 19.07
CA ASP A 18 13.23 17.42 18.65
C ASP A 18 14.70 16.98 18.83
N ALA A 19 14.95 15.93 19.63
CA ALA A 19 16.29 15.38 19.84
C ALA A 19 16.85 14.67 18.59
N GLU A 20 15.99 14.13 17.72
CA GLU A 20 16.39 13.46 16.48
C GLU A 20 16.15 14.38 15.28
N SER A 21 17.22 14.77 14.59
CA SER A 21 17.10 15.69 13.43
C SER A 21 16.30 15.10 12.27
N SER A 22 16.32 13.78 12.10
CA SER A 22 15.55 13.04 11.09
C SER A 22 14.04 13.21 11.26
N ASN A 23 13.54 13.43 12.48
CA ASN A 23 12.13 13.64 12.76
C ASN A 23 11.58 14.91 12.11
N LYS A 24 12.37 16.01 12.05
CA LYS A 24 11.97 17.24 11.36
C LYS A 24 11.90 17.03 9.85
N VAL A 25 12.85 16.27 9.29
CA VAL A 25 12.84 15.91 7.86
C VAL A 25 11.60 15.08 7.54
N ALA A 26 11.32 14.05 8.35
CA ALA A 26 10.15 13.20 8.19
C ALA A 26 8.83 13.98 8.34
N GLN A 27 8.75 14.90 9.30
CA GLN A 27 7.59 15.79 9.46
C GLN A 27 7.36 16.64 8.23
N ASN A 28 8.39 17.33 7.74
CA ASN A 28 8.28 18.16 6.55
C ASN A 28 7.89 17.34 5.32
N ALA A 29 8.39 16.12 5.20
CA ALA A 29 8.03 15.24 4.09
C ALA A 29 6.55 14.80 4.18
N VAL A 30 6.11 14.24 5.32
CA VAL A 30 4.74 13.75 5.52
C VAL A 30 3.67 14.84 5.40
N THR A 31 3.99 16.10 5.74
CA THR A 31 3.03 17.20 5.64
C THR A 31 2.86 17.76 4.22
N ASN A 32 3.74 17.40 3.28
CA ASN A 32 3.74 17.92 1.91
C ASN A 32 3.31 16.90 0.84
N VAL A 33 3.35 15.60 1.13
CA VAL A 33 2.98 14.54 0.17
C VAL A 33 2.12 13.45 0.81
N GLN A 34 1.45 12.62 0.01
CA GLN A 34 0.72 11.49 0.55
C GLN A 34 1.68 10.43 1.11
N LEU A 35 1.31 9.85 2.25
CA LEU A 35 2.17 8.90 2.97
C LEU A 35 2.62 7.71 2.10
N PRO A 36 1.75 7.03 1.32
CA PRO A 36 2.18 5.88 0.52
C PRO A 36 3.26 6.24 -0.51
N ASP A 37 3.14 7.41 -1.14
CA ASP A 37 4.11 7.90 -2.13
C ASP A 37 5.47 8.19 -1.47
N LEU A 38 5.45 8.74 -0.25
CA LEU A 38 6.66 9.04 0.52
C LEU A 38 7.38 7.78 0.99
N THR A 39 6.62 6.78 1.45
CA THR A 39 7.17 5.57 2.07
C THR A 39 7.56 4.49 1.07
N LEU A 40 7.40 4.73 -0.24
CA LEU A 40 7.72 3.77 -1.28
C LEU A 40 9.23 3.46 -1.28
N ASN A 41 9.58 2.23 -0.94
CA ASN A 41 10.96 1.76 -1.03
C ASN A 41 11.31 1.46 -2.49
N ARG A 42 12.23 2.25 -3.07
CA ARG A 42 12.60 2.14 -4.47
C ARG A 42 13.46 0.92 -4.78
N ASP A 43 14.25 0.45 -3.82
CA ASP A 43 15.08 -0.74 -3.97
C ASP A 43 14.17 -1.98 -4.12
N LEU A 44 13.15 -2.11 -3.26
CA LEU A 44 12.16 -3.19 -3.39
C LEU A 44 11.39 -3.13 -4.72
N VAL A 45 11.07 -1.93 -5.22
CA VAL A 45 10.41 -1.79 -6.52
C VAL A 45 11.31 -2.22 -7.67
N GLN A 46 12.62 -1.97 -7.57
CA GLN A 46 13.61 -2.35 -8.58
C GLN A 46 13.94 -3.86 -8.53
N ASP A 47 13.87 -4.46 -7.34
CA ASP A 47 14.18 -5.87 -7.12
C ASP A 47 13.02 -6.83 -7.48
N ILE A 48 11.80 -6.31 -7.72
CA ILE A 48 10.66 -7.13 -8.15
C ILE A 48 10.90 -7.63 -9.58
N ASP A 49 11.09 -8.94 -9.72
CA ASP A 49 11.10 -9.64 -11.01
C ASP A 49 9.69 -10.17 -11.34
N ASP A 50 9.13 -9.73 -12.47
CA ASP A 50 7.85 -10.19 -13.00
C ASP A 50 7.98 -11.31 -14.05
N SER A 51 9.16 -11.94 -14.13
CA SER A 51 9.40 -13.12 -14.95
C SER A 51 8.87 -14.40 -14.29
N PHE A 52 8.19 -15.23 -15.08
CA PHE A 52 7.64 -16.51 -14.64
C PHE A 52 7.91 -17.58 -15.68
N SER A 53 8.38 -18.76 -15.24
CA SER A 53 8.62 -19.92 -16.12
C SER A 53 7.33 -20.45 -16.76
N THR A 54 6.18 -20.19 -16.14
CA THR A 54 4.87 -20.60 -16.63
C THR A 54 3.89 -19.47 -16.42
N LYS A 55 3.42 -18.88 -17.52
CA LYS A 55 2.40 -17.82 -17.52
C LYS A 55 1.09 -18.41 -17.99
N LEU A 56 0.04 -18.23 -17.19
CA LEU A 56 -1.30 -18.71 -17.53
C LEU A 56 -2.12 -17.64 -18.28
N ASP A 57 -1.87 -16.37 -17.98
CA ASP A 57 -2.72 -15.25 -18.37
C ASP A 57 -2.43 -14.74 -19.81
N ASP A 58 -3.09 -15.32 -20.80
CA ASP A 58 -3.12 -14.82 -22.19
C ASP A 58 -4.37 -13.96 -22.50
N TRP A 59 -5.18 -13.67 -21.50
CA TRP A 59 -6.46 -12.98 -21.65
C TRP A 59 -6.45 -11.55 -21.10
N LYS A 60 -7.36 -10.71 -21.62
CA LYS A 60 -7.50 -9.32 -21.17
C LYS A 60 -8.00 -9.22 -19.73
N VAL A 61 -7.45 -8.25 -18.99
CA VAL A 61 -7.87 -7.92 -17.62
C VAL A 61 -9.32 -7.41 -17.58
N THR A 62 -9.97 -7.57 -16.43
CA THR A 62 -11.33 -7.10 -16.14
C THR A 62 -11.32 -6.00 -15.09
N ALA A 63 -12.25 -5.05 -15.15
CA ALA A 63 -12.36 -3.96 -14.17
C ALA A 63 -13.69 -3.99 -13.41
N GLN A 64 -13.65 -4.12 -12.08
CA GLN A 64 -14.85 -4.05 -11.24
C GLN A 64 -15.39 -2.62 -11.05
N MET A 65 -14.60 -1.62 -11.43
CA MET A 65 -14.87 -0.19 -11.25
C MET A 65 -15.17 0.16 -9.78
N ARG A 66 -16.05 1.14 -9.53
CA ARG A 66 -16.43 1.59 -8.18
C ARG A 66 -17.47 0.66 -7.55
N SER A 67 -17.14 -0.62 -7.41
CA SER A 67 -18.02 -1.62 -6.77
C SER A 67 -17.24 -2.58 -5.88
N GLY A 68 -17.93 -3.23 -4.94
CA GLY A 68 -17.37 -4.24 -4.01
C GLY A 68 -17.40 -5.68 -4.55
N ARG A 69 -17.26 -5.88 -5.86
CA ARG A 69 -17.47 -7.18 -6.53
C ARG A 69 -16.18 -7.97 -6.81
N CYS A 70 -15.08 -7.66 -6.12
CA CYS A 70 -13.78 -8.30 -6.36
C CYS A 70 -13.86 -9.83 -6.34
N TRP A 71 -14.59 -10.42 -5.40
CA TRP A 71 -14.76 -11.86 -5.27
C TRP A 71 -15.44 -12.48 -6.49
N LEU A 72 -16.47 -11.82 -7.05
CA LEU A 72 -17.16 -12.28 -8.25
C LEU A 72 -16.23 -12.20 -9.47
N PHE A 73 -15.49 -11.10 -9.60
CA PHE A 73 -14.54 -10.92 -10.70
C PHE A 73 -13.40 -11.94 -10.65
N ALA A 74 -12.87 -12.24 -9.46
CA ALA A 74 -11.85 -13.27 -9.26
C ALA A 74 -12.37 -14.66 -9.69
N THR A 75 -13.56 -15.05 -9.23
CA THR A 75 -14.17 -16.34 -9.60
C THR A 75 -14.43 -16.44 -11.10
N LEU A 76 -15.01 -15.40 -11.72
CA LEU A 76 -15.28 -15.40 -13.15
C LEU A 76 -13.99 -15.39 -13.98
N ASN A 77 -12.93 -14.72 -13.52
CA ASN A 77 -11.61 -14.75 -14.18
C ASN A 77 -10.99 -16.14 -14.18
N LEU A 78 -11.17 -16.92 -13.12
CA LEU A 78 -10.73 -18.31 -13.07
C LEU A 78 -11.51 -19.19 -14.07
N LEU A 79 -12.83 -19.05 -14.10
CA LEU A 79 -13.71 -19.95 -14.89
C LEU A 79 -13.72 -19.63 -16.38
N ARG A 80 -13.64 -18.35 -16.77
CA ARG A 80 -13.84 -17.92 -18.16
C ARG A 80 -12.83 -18.53 -19.14
N VAL A 81 -11.63 -18.87 -18.69
CA VAL A 81 -10.57 -19.42 -19.53
C VAL A 81 -10.96 -20.77 -20.12
N GLY A 82 -11.46 -21.66 -19.26
CA GLY A 82 -11.95 -22.98 -19.68
C GLY A 82 -13.20 -22.86 -20.55
N ALA A 83 -14.08 -21.89 -20.27
CA ALA A 83 -15.26 -21.63 -21.08
C ALA A 83 -14.91 -21.11 -22.48
N MET A 84 -14.03 -20.10 -22.58
CA MET A 84 -13.58 -19.52 -23.86
C MET A 84 -12.90 -20.55 -24.77
N LYS A 85 -12.16 -21.52 -24.21
CA LYS A 85 -11.53 -22.60 -25.00
C LYS A 85 -12.53 -23.59 -25.63
N LYS A 86 -13.76 -23.64 -25.13
CA LYS A 86 -14.82 -24.58 -25.57
C LYS A 86 -15.84 -23.94 -26.51
N MET A 87 -15.67 -22.65 -26.83
CA MET A 87 -16.49 -21.89 -27.77
C MET A 87 -15.68 -21.62 -29.03
#